data_AF-A0AA95RSG8-F1
#
_entry.id   AF-A0AA95RSG8-F1
#
_cell.length_a   1.000
_cell.length_b   1.000
_cell.length_c   1.000
_cell.angle_alpha   90.00
_cell.angle_beta   90.00
_cell.angle_gamma   90.00
#
_symmetry.space_group_name_H-M   'P 1'
#
loop_
_entity.id
_entity.type
_entity.pdbx_description
1 polymer ?
#
loop_
_entity_poly.entity_id
_entity_poly.type
_entity_poly.pdbx_seq_one_letter_code
_entity_poly.pdbx_strand_id
1 'polypeptide(L)'
;MIKKRRWLTFMLAMIPGVGHLYLGFKKQGLQFMIGASLCIMFIPSEPMIFPFALAALWFYQLFDALQKAAWMKITAAEHERMMFHPDSFGEPWTMGISSMPGYPHEDVNPAWVGVGCVVAGFLMLVISAFPTLWRMLIEINIGTILLSLGLIAYGLKMLRNNTRA
;
A
#
# COMPACT_ATOMS: atom_id res chain seq x y z
N MET A 1 -22.78 16.62 -11.96
CA MET A 1 -21.49 16.00 -11.61
C MET A 1 -20.92 16.67 -10.36
N ILE A 2 -20.52 15.91 -9.33
CA ILE A 2 -20.09 16.47 -8.04
C ILE A 2 -18.70 17.10 -8.19
N LYS A 3 -18.65 18.44 -8.23
CA LYS A 3 -17.42 19.22 -8.29
C LYS A 3 -16.69 19.15 -6.94
N LYS A 4 -15.94 18.07 -6.69
CA LYS A 4 -15.14 17.92 -5.45
C LYS A 4 -14.11 19.04 -5.37
N ARG A 5 -14.12 19.79 -4.26
CA ARG A 5 -13.28 20.99 -4.08
C ARG A 5 -11.86 20.57 -3.67
N ARG A 6 -10.85 21.06 -4.40
CA ARG A 6 -9.41 20.77 -4.16
C ARG A 6 -8.99 21.15 -2.74
N TRP A 7 -9.47 22.29 -2.26
CA TRP A 7 -9.20 22.77 -0.92
C TRP A 7 -9.78 21.86 0.17
N LEU A 8 -11.00 21.35 -0.04
CA LEU A 8 -11.63 20.40 0.88
C LEU A 8 -10.88 19.06 0.90
N THR A 9 -10.40 18.60 -0.27
CA THR A 9 -9.58 17.39 -0.34
C THR A 9 -8.25 17.55 0.39
N PHE A 10 -7.62 18.72 0.28
CA PHE A 10 -6.38 19.04 1.00
C PHE A 10 -6.60 19.09 2.52
N MET A 11 -7.65 19.78 2.98
CA MET A 11 -8.01 19.82 4.40
C MET A 11 -8.36 18.43 4.94
N LEU A 12 -9.05 17.58 4.16
CA LEU A 12 -9.36 16.21 4.56
C LEU A 12 -8.18 15.25 4.48
N ALA A 13 -7.21 15.48 3.57
CA ALA A 13 -6.01 14.67 3.45
C ALA A 13 -5.00 14.91 4.58
N MET A 14 -5.14 16.00 5.35
CA MET A 14 -4.39 16.20 6.60
C MET A 14 -4.69 15.11 7.64
N ILE A 15 -5.89 14.50 7.59
CA ILE A 15 -6.22 13.36 8.45
C ILE A 15 -5.87 12.08 7.69
N PRO A 16 -5.02 11.19 8.25
CA PRO A 16 -4.57 10.00 7.56
C PRO A 16 -5.76 9.14 7.08
N GLY A 17 -5.82 8.89 5.77
CA GLY A 17 -6.80 8.07 5.06
C GLY A 17 -8.13 8.76 4.69
N VAL A 18 -8.45 9.92 5.26
CA VAL A 18 -9.74 10.60 5.02
C VAL A 18 -9.81 11.28 3.65
N GLY A 19 -8.67 11.77 3.13
CA GLY A 19 -8.56 12.33 1.78
C GLY A 19 -8.94 11.33 0.69
N HIS A 20 -8.44 10.10 0.77
CA HIS A 20 -8.79 9.02 -0.16
C HIS A 20 -10.26 8.60 -0.05
N LEU A 21 -10.80 8.58 1.17
CA LEU A 21 -12.22 8.27 1.40
C LEU A 21 -13.12 9.33 0.75
N TYR A 22 -12.77 10.61 0.87
CA TYR A 22 -13.48 11.72 0.23
C TYR A 22 -13.45 11.61 -1.29
N LEU A 23 -12.33 11.17 -1.87
CA LEU A 23 -12.18 11.01 -3.31
C LEU A 23 -12.96 9.80 -3.85
N GLY A 24 -13.28 8.82 -3.00
CA GLY A 24 -14.02 7.59 -3.35
C GLY A 24 -13.15 6.32 -3.26
N PHE A 25 -11.85 6.48 -2.98
CA PHE A 25 -10.87 5.40 -2.83
C PHE A 25 -10.91 4.80 -1.42
N LYS A 26 -12.04 4.17 -1.06
CA LYS A 26 -12.29 3.67 0.32
C LYS A 26 -11.23 2.66 0.80
N LYS A 27 -10.80 1.74 -0.06
CA LYS A 27 -9.81 0.69 0.28
C LYS A 27 -8.45 1.29 0.65
N GLN A 28 -7.96 2.24 -0.15
CA GLN A 28 -6.67 2.91 0.09
C GLN A 28 -6.73 3.82 1.31
N GLY A 29 -7.85 4.55 1.49
CA GLY A 29 -8.06 5.34 2.70
C GLY A 29 -8.00 4.50 3.97
N LEU A 30 -8.66 3.33 3.97
CA LEU A 30 -8.63 2.42 5.11
C LEU A 30 -7.22 1.86 5.38
N GLN A 31 -6.44 1.55 4.34
CA GLN A 31 -5.06 1.10 4.49
C GLN A 31 -4.18 2.15 5.19
N PHE A 32 -4.30 3.42 4.81
CA PHE A 32 -3.56 4.50 5.48
C PHE A 32 -4.03 4.74 6.91
N MET A 33 -5.33 4.60 7.20
CA MET A 33 -5.84 4.67 8.58
C MET A 33 -5.24 3.57 9.45
N ILE A 34 -5.29 2.31 8.98
CA ILE A 34 -4.72 1.17 9.71
C ILE A 34 -3.20 1.35 9.88
N GLY A 35 -2.50 1.75 8.83
CA GLY A 35 -1.05 2.00 8.88
C GLY A 35 -0.69 3.08 9.91
N ALA A 36 -1.41 4.21 9.92
CA ALA A 36 -1.20 5.27 10.90
C ALA A 36 -1.51 4.81 12.34
N SER A 37 -2.60 4.05 12.55
CA SER A 37 -2.94 3.49 13.86
C SER A 37 -1.88 2.53 14.38
N LEU A 38 -1.33 1.69 13.50
CA LEU A 38 -0.24 0.78 13.86
C LEU A 38 1.02 1.56 14.23
N CYS A 39 1.44 2.52 13.41
CA CYS A 39 2.59 3.36 13.72
C CYS A 39 2.44 4.01 15.12
N ILE A 40 1.26 4.55 15.45
CA ILE A 40 0.98 5.15 16.76
C ILE A 40 1.07 4.11 17.89
N MET A 41 0.50 2.91 17.70
CA MET A 41 0.55 1.82 18.68
C MET A 41 1.99 1.37 18.98
N PHE A 42 2.89 1.45 18.00
CA PHE A 42 4.29 1.03 18.14
C PHE A 42 5.25 2.13 18.63
N ILE A 43 4.80 3.38 18.77
CA ILE A 43 5.64 4.48 19.31
C ILE A 43 6.27 4.13 20.67
N PRO A 44 5.56 3.54 21.65
CA PRO A 44 6.15 3.21 22.96
C PRO A 44 7.27 2.17 22.88
N SER A 45 7.27 1.31 21.86
CA SER A 45 8.28 0.26 21.68
C SER A 45 9.58 0.79 21.09
N GLU A 46 9.49 1.64 20.05
CA GLU A 46 10.66 2.22 19.37
C GLU A 46 10.42 3.72 19.06
N PRO A 47 10.68 4.60 20.04
CA PRO A 47 10.29 6.01 19.98
C PRO A 47 11.08 6.83 18.96
N MET A 48 12.19 6.32 18.43
CA MET A 48 12.97 7.02 17.40
C MET A 48 12.47 6.75 15.98
N ILE A 49 11.98 5.54 15.70
CA ILE A 49 11.73 5.07 14.33
C ILE A 49 10.26 5.27 13.93
N PHE A 50 9.32 4.93 14.80
CA PHE A 50 7.89 4.96 14.46
C PHE A 50 7.31 6.38 14.26
N PRO A 51 7.70 7.41 15.02
CA PRO A 51 7.25 8.78 14.74
C PRO A 51 7.75 9.29 13.38
N PHE A 52 8.97 8.93 12.98
CA PHE A 52 9.51 9.28 11.66
C PHE A 52 8.78 8.53 10.55
N ALA A 53 8.51 7.23 10.74
CA ALA A 53 7.71 6.45 9.82
C ALA A 53 6.28 6.98 9.68
N LEU A 54 5.66 7.40 10.79
CA LEU A 54 4.34 8.03 10.80
C LEU A 54 4.34 9.35 10.01
N ALA A 55 5.35 10.19 10.19
CA ALA A 55 5.51 11.42 9.43
C ALA A 55 5.69 11.14 7.93
N ALA A 56 6.56 10.18 7.57
CA ALA A 56 6.76 9.78 6.18
C ALA A 56 5.48 9.22 5.53
N LEU A 57 4.75 8.35 6.23
CA LEU A 57 3.46 7.81 5.80
C LEU A 57 2.43 8.92 5.62
N TRP A 58 2.40 9.89 6.53
CA TRP A 58 1.50 11.04 6.48
C TRP A 58 1.77 11.94 5.27
N PHE A 59 3.04 12.26 4.98
CA PHE A 59 3.40 13.02 3.79
C PHE A 59 3.07 12.24 2.52
N TYR A 60 3.38 10.95 2.48
CA TYR A 60 3.10 10.09 1.32
C TYR A 60 1.61 10.10 0.97
N GLN A 61 0.74 9.82 1.95
CA GLN A 61 -0.70 9.77 1.72
C GLN A 61 -1.31 11.15 1.39
N LEU A 62 -0.72 12.25 1.90
CA LEU A 62 -1.11 13.61 1.51
C LEU A 62 -0.83 13.86 0.03
N PHE A 63 0.39 13.57 -0.45
CA PHE A 63 0.75 13.74 -1.85
C PHE A 63 -0.05 12.82 -2.78
N ASP A 64 -0.23 11.56 -2.40
CA ASP A 64 -1.00 10.59 -3.18
C ASP A 64 -2.48 11.01 -3.32
N ALA A 65 -3.11 11.49 -2.24
CA ALA A 65 -4.48 12.02 -2.30
C ALA A 65 -4.57 13.25 -3.22
N LEU A 66 -3.60 14.16 -3.15
CA LEU A 66 -3.55 15.36 -4.00
C LEU A 66 -3.37 15.00 -5.48
N GLN A 67 -2.50 14.03 -5.78
CA GLN A 67 -2.28 13.57 -7.14
C GLN A 67 -3.56 12.92 -7.69
N LYS A 68 -4.20 12.02 -6.94
CA LYS A 68 -5.49 11.41 -7.32
C LYS A 68 -6.59 12.45 -7.56
N ALA A 69 -6.64 13.49 -6.74
CA ALA A 69 -7.59 14.59 -6.94
C ALA A 69 -7.29 15.42 -8.19
N ALA A 70 -6.02 15.62 -8.54
CA ALA A 70 -5.62 16.29 -9.78
C ALA A 70 -5.99 15.45 -11.00
N TRP A 71 -5.71 14.14 -10.98
CA TRP A 71 -6.08 13.20 -12.04
C TRP A 71 -7.59 13.19 -12.29
N MET A 72 -8.42 13.05 -11.24
CA MET A 72 -9.89 13.04 -11.41
C MET A 72 -10.44 14.33 -12.04
N LYS A 73 -9.81 15.48 -11.79
CA LYS A 73 -10.22 16.75 -12.40
C LYS A 73 -9.91 16.78 -13.90
N ILE A 74 -8.75 16.29 -14.30
CA ILE A 74 -8.35 16.18 -15.70
C ILE A 74 -9.33 15.25 -16.42
N THR A 75 -9.61 14.07 -15.84
CA THR A 75 -10.59 13.12 -16.37
C THR A 75 -11.98 13.73 -16.50
N ALA A 76 -12.45 14.48 -15.51
CA ALA A 76 -13.77 15.12 -15.57
C ALA A 76 -13.85 16.19 -16.67
N ALA A 77 -12.81 17.02 -16.81
CA ALA A 77 -12.75 18.05 -17.86
C ALA A 77 -12.68 17.44 -19.27
N GLU A 78 -11.99 16.31 -19.41
CA GLU A 78 -11.87 15.60 -20.68
C GLU A 78 -13.15 14.83 -21.02
N HIS A 79 -13.83 14.26 -20.03
CA HIS A 79 -15.15 13.64 -20.21
C HIS A 79 -16.21 14.67 -20.64
N GLU A 80 -16.16 15.88 -20.09
CA GLU A 80 -16.96 17.01 -20.60
C GLU A 80 -16.60 17.34 -22.06
N ARG A 81 -15.31 17.39 -22.43
CA ARG A 81 -14.91 17.59 -23.83
C ARG A 81 -15.39 16.51 -24.78
N MET A 82 -15.46 15.25 -24.34
CA MET A 82 -15.99 14.14 -25.14
C MET A 82 -17.53 14.19 -25.28
N MET A 83 -18.24 14.65 -24.24
CA MET A 83 -19.72 14.76 -24.26
C MET A 83 -20.22 15.98 -25.03
N PHE A 84 -19.39 17.02 -25.16
CA PHE A 84 -19.74 18.30 -25.80
C PHE A 84 -18.93 18.58 -27.08
N HIS A 85 -18.44 17.56 -27.80
CA HIS A 85 -17.88 17.73 -29.15
C HIS A 85 -18.97 17.54 -30.21
N PRO A 86 -19.39 18.59 -30.95
CA PRO A 86 -20.21 18.47 -32.16
C PRO A 86 -19.55 17.71 -33.32
N ASP A 87 -18.23 17.49 -33.28
CA ASP A 87 -17.41 17.29 -34.48
C ASP A 87 -17.09 15.81 -34.80
N SER A 88 -17.90 14.86 -34.32
CA SER A 88 -17.74 13.44 -34.71
C SER A 88 -18.39 13.09 -36.07
N PHE A 89 -18.82 14.09 -36.85
CA PHE A 89 -19.46 13.91 -38.16
C PHE A 89 -18.61 14.52 -39.29
N GLY A 90 -17.46 13.90 -39.63
CA GLY A 90 -16.90 14.09 -40.99
C GLY A 90 -15.41 14.36 -41.23
N GLU A 91 -14.46 14.07 -40.34
CA GLU A 91 -13.03 14.33 -40.60
C GLU A 91 -12.25 13.04 -41.03
N PRO A 92 -11.67 12.96 -42.24
CA PRO A 92 -10.99 11.75 -42.77
C PRO A 92 -9.61 11.45 -42.17
N TRP A 93 -9.06 12.35 -41.35
CA TRP A 93 -7.70 12.27 -40.82
C TRP A 93 -7.74 12.25 -39.30
N THR A 94 -8.03 11.09 -38.71
CA THR A 94 -7.98 10.88 -37.26
C THR A 94 -6.52 10.81 -36.81
N MET A 95 -5.85 11.96 -36.73
CA MET A 95 -4.54 12.10 -36.11
C MET A 95 -4.68 11.89 -34.60
N GLY A 96 -4.57 10.62 -34.19
CA GLY A 96 -4.09 10.23 -32.87
C GLY A 96 -4.97 10.63 -31.69
N ILE A 97 -6.20 10.13 -31.64
CA ILE A 97 -6.87 9.95 -30.35
C ILE A 97 -6.06 8.88 -29.60
N SER A 98 -5.11 9.32 -28.79
CA SER A 98 -4.41 8.45 -27.86
C SER A 98 -5.44 7.89 -26.87
N SER A 99 -5.81 6.63 -27.05
CA SER A 99 -6.60 5.89 -26.08
C SER A 99 -5.93 5.96 -24.71
N MET A 100 -6.74 6.31 -23.70
CA MET A 100 -6.42 6.49 -22.29
C MET A 100 -5.22 5.67 -21.77
N PRO A 101 -4.21 6.28 -21.12
CA PRO A 101 -3.48 5.58 -20.09
C PRO A 101 -4.45 5.40 -18.91
N GLY A 102 -4.91 4.18 -18.66
CA GLY A 102 -5.62 3.87 -17.41
C GLY A 102 -4.76 4.32 -16.22
N TYR A 103 -5.39 4.79 -15.14
CA TYR A 103 -4.65 5.10 -13.92
C TYR A 103 -3.78 3.87 -13.58
N PRO A 104 -2.45 4.01 -13.38
CA PRO A 104 -1.60 2.87 -13.05
C PRO A 104 -2.11 2.25 -11.76
N HIS A 105 -2.87 1.16 -11.90
CA HIS A 105 -3.23 0.32 -10.79
C HIS A 105 -2.03 -0.57 -10.57
N GLU A 106 -1.25 -0.24 -9.55
CA GLU A 106 -0.26 -1.20 -9.05
C GLU A 106 -1.03 -2.44 -8.59
N ASP A 107 -0.79 -3.58 -9.25
CA ASP A 107 -1.43 -4.89 -8.97
C ASP A 107 -0.93 -5.51 -7.65
N VAL A 108 -0.59 -4.69 -6.66
CA VAL A 108 -0.28 -5.16 -5.31
C VAL A 108 -1.58 -5.68 -4.70
N ASN A 109 -1.75 -7.00 -4.74
CA ASN A 109 -2.94 -7.64 -4.22
C ASN A 109 -3.09 -7.24 -2.74
N PRO A 110 -4.13 -6.46 -2.39
CA PRO A 110 -4.27 -5.88 -1.05
C PRO A 110 -4.35 -6.95 0.05
N ALA A 111 -4.66 -8.20 -0.31
CA ALA A 111 -4.60 -9.35 0.56
C ALA A 111 -3.17 -9.64 1.07
N TRP A 112 -2.14 -9.54 0.22
CA TRP A 112 -0.75 -9.78 0.62
C TRP A 112 -0.23 -8.71 1.59
N VAL A 113 -0.61 -7.44 1.36
CA VAL A 113 -0.29 -6.33 2.27
C VAL A 113 -0.98 -6.54 3.62
N GLY A 114 -2.26 -6.97 3.60
CA GLY A 114 -3.01 -7.30 4.81
C GLY A 114 -2.42 -8.47 5.60
N VAL A 115 -2.05 -9.56 4.91
CA VAL A 115 -1.40 -10.72 5.53
C VAL A 115 -0.06 -10.34 6.15
N GLY A 116 0.76 -9.56 5.44
CA GLY A 116 2.04 -9.06 5.99
C GLY A 116 1.84 -8.23 7.26
N CYS A 117 0.79 -7.43 7.30
CA CYS A 117 0.43 -6.60 8.45
C CYS A 117 -0.04 -7.42 9.67
N VAL A 118 -0.88 -8.44 9.44
CA VAL A 118 -1.33 -9.36 10.50
C VAL A 118 -0.17 -10.18 11.06
N VAL A 119 0.71 -10.69 10.20
CA VAL A 119 1.91 -11.43 10.62
C VAL A 119 2.85 -10.54 11.42
N ALA A 120 3.10 -9.31 10.97
CA ALA A 120 3.93 -8.35 11.70
C ALA A 120 3.35 -8.02 13.08
N GLY A 121 2.03 -7.79 13.16
CA GLY A 121 1.33 -7.52 14.42
C GLY A 121 1.38 -8.71 15.38
N PHE A 122 1.16 -9.93 14.88
CA PHE A 122 1.25 -11.16 15.69
C PHE A 122 2.68 -11.42 16.19
N LEU A 123 3.67 -11.27 15.32
CA LEU A 123 5.08 -11.42 15.67
C LEU A 123 5.46 -10.43 16.78
N MET A 124 5.03 -9.17 16.67
CA MET A 124 5.26 -8.16 17.70
C MET A 124 4.51 -8.45 19.01
N LEU A 125 3.29 -8.99 18.95
CA LEU A 125 2.56 -9.44 20.14
C LEU A 125 3.37 -10.51 20.89
N VAL A 126 3.95 -11.46 20.16
CA VAL A 126 4.82 -12.50 20.75
C VAL A 126 6.08 -11.89 21.36
N ILE A 127 6.74 -10.95 20.68
CA ILE A 127 7.93 -10.25 21.18
C ILE A 127 7.62 -9.51 22.49
N SER A 128 6.47 -8.83 22.56
CA SER A 128 6.06 -8.05 23.73
C SER A 128 5.49 -8.90 24.87
N ALA A 129 4.77 -9.99 24.57
CA ALA A 129 4.11 -10.81 25.58
C ALA A 129 5.08 -11.77 26.28
N PHE A 130 6.15 -12.20 25.58
CA PHE A 130 7.12 -13.16 26.09
C PHE A 130 8.57 -12.67 25.93
N PRO A 131 8.98 -11.57 26.61
CA PRO A 131 10.28 -10.95 26.42
C PRO A 131 11.46 -11.83 26.88
N THR A 132 11.24 -12.72 27.84
CA THR A 132 12.25 -13.70 28.32
C THR A 132 12.44 -14.84 27.34
N LEU A 133 11.34 -15.34 26.78
CA LEU A 133 11.33 -16.44 25.81
C LEU A 133 11.97 -15.99 24.50
N TRP A 134 11.66 -14.77 24.05
CA TRP A 134 12.29 -14.14 22.88
C TRP A 134 13.80 -13.93 23.04
N ARG A 135 14.26 -13.49 24.23
CA ARG A 135 15.69 -13.33 24.54
C ARG A 135 16.44 -14.66 24.50
N MET A 136 15.91 -15.67 25.17
CA MET A 136 16.45 -17.04 25.14
C MET A 136 16.51 -17.57 23.69
N LEU A 137 15.49 -17.28 22.89
CA LEU A 137 15.41 -17.72 21.49
C LEU A 137 16.46 -17.05 20.58
N ILE A 138 16.78 -15.77 20.80
CA ILE A 138 17.85 -15.05 20.08
C ILE A 138 19.23 -15.47 20.56
N GLU A 139 19.41 -15.67 21.87
CA GLU A 139 20.69 -16.09 22.47
C GLU A 139 21.14 -17.48 22.02
N ILE A 140 20.21 -18.38 21.68
CA ILE A 140 20.50 -19.71 21.13
C ILE A 140 21.00 -19.65 19.66
N ASN A 141 21.21 -18.45 19.10
CA ASN A 141 21.78 -18.25 17.77
C ASN A 141 20.94 -18.94 16.67
N ILE A 142 19.65 -18.59 16.67
CA ILE A 142 18.59 -19.15 15.83
C ILE A 142 18.97 -19.23 14.33
N GLY A 143 19.86 -18.36 13.87
CA GLY A 143 20.39 -18.37 12.51
C GLY A 143 21.09 -19.67 12.14
N THR A 144 21.82 -20.30 13.06
CA THR A 144 22.50 -21.58 12.80
C THR A 144 21.52 -22.76 12.77
N ILE A 145 20.48 -22.71 13.62
CA ILE A 145 19.41 -23.72 13.65
C ILE A 145 18.53 -23.63 12.39
N LEU A 146 18.15 -22.43 11.97
CA LEU A 146 17.39 -22.21 10.73
C LEU A 146 18.20 -22.57 9.48
N LEU A 147 19.49 -22.23 9.45
CA LEU A 147 20.38 -22.56 8.33
C LEU A 147 20.61 -24.08 8.22
N SER A 148 20.82 -24.77 9.34
CA SER A 148 20.97 -26.23 9.36
C SER A 148 19.67 -26.96 8.96
N LEU A 149 18.52 -26.55 9.49
CA LEU A 149 17.21 -27.08 9.06
C LEU A 149 16.93 -26.80 7.58
N GLY A 150 17.26 -25.60 7.10
CA GLY A 150 17.12 -25.23 5.69
C GLY A 150 17.98 -26.09 4.78
N LEU A 151 19.23 -26.36 5.16
CA LEU A 151 20.14 -27.25 4.44
C LEU A 151 19.65 -28.69 4.41
N ILE A 152 19.16 -29.23 5.53
CA ILE A 152 18.60 -30.58 5.60
C ILE A 152 17.35 -30.69 4.72
N ALA A 153 16.43 -29.73 4.80
CA ALA A 153 15.22 -29.70 3.99
C ALA A 153 15.54 -29.58 2.48
N TYR A 154 16.54 -28.77 2.13
CA TYR A 154 17.01 -28.63 0.75
C TYR A 154 17.64 -29.92 0.23
N GLY A 155 18.48 -30.58 1.03
CA GLY A 155 19.07 -31.88 0.71
C GLY A 155 18.03 -32.97 0.46
N LEU A 156 17.02 -33.08 1.35
CA LEU A 156 15.91 -34.02 1.18
C LEU A 156 15.06 -33.69 -0.07
N LYS A 157 14.83 -32.41 -0.36
CA LYS A 157 14.12 -31.98 -1.57
C LYS A 157 14.89 -32.35 -2.84
N MET A 158 16.21 -32.17 -2.85
CA MET A 158 17.07 -32.54 -3.97
C MET A 158 17.07 -34.07 -4.19
N LEU A 159 17.17 -34.85 -3.11
CA LEU A 159 17.07 -36.31 -3.16
C LEU A 159 15.74 -36.78 -3.77
N ARG A 160 14.62 -36.17 -3.36
CA ARG A 160 13.29 -36.51 -3.86
C ARG A 160 13.07 -36.14 -5.33
N ASN A 161 13.72 -35.08 -5.83
CA ASN A 161 13.63 -34.69 -7.23
C ASN A 161 14.50 -35.57 -8.15
N ASN A 162 15.56 -36.18 -7.63
CA ASN A 162 16.49 -37.00 -8.41
C ASN A 162 16.12 -38.49 -8.45
N THR A 163 15.18 -38.95 -7.62
CA THR A 163 14.68 -40.35 -7.63
C THR A 163 13.67 -40.63 -8.76
N ARG A 164 13.46 -39.67 -9.67
CA ARG A 164 12.61 -39.83 -10.88
C ARG A 164 13.43 -39.98 -12.17
N ALA A 165 14.73 -40.24 -12.06
CA ALA A 165 15.61 -40.65 -13.17
C ALA A 165 15.80 -42.17 -13.16
#